data_AF-A0A7V3FV46-F1
#
_entry.id   AF-A0A7V3FV46-F1
#
_cell.length_a   1.000
_cell.length_b   1.000
_cell.length_c   1.000
_cell.angle_alpha   90.00
_cell.angle_beta   90.00
_cell.angle_gamma   90.00
#
_symmetry.space_group_name_H-M   'P 1'
#
loop_
_entity.id
_entity.type
_entity.pdbx_description
1 polymer ?
#
loop_
_entity_poly.entity_id
_entity_poly.type
_entity_poly.pdbx_seq_one_letter_code
_entity_poly.pdbx_strand_id
1 'polypeptide(L)' 'MIYHIVGKQHNSKLCFVCGLKNKFGIHAHFYITENKELVALFTPSEEHQSYPGRLHGGIASAILDE' A
#
# COMPACT_ATOMS: atom_id res chain seq x y z
N MET A 1 -12.81 -8.14 -10.79
CA MET A 1 -12.86 -9.08 -9.65
C MET A 1 -13.51 -8.32 -8.49
N ILE A 2 -14.49 -8.90 -7.81
CA ILE A 2 -15.22 -8.27 -6.71
C ILE A 2 -14.74 -8.95 -5.42
N TYR A 3 -14.30 -8.16 -4.44
CA TYR A 3 -13.89 -8.66 -3.12
C TYR A 3 -14.90 -8.25 -2.05
N HIS A 4 -15.29 -9.18 -1.19
CA HIS A 4 -16.07 -8.90 0.01
C HIS A 4 -15.11 -8.63 1.18
N ILE A 5 -15.14 -7.40 1.70
CA ILE A 5 -14.25 -6.94 2.77
C ILE A 5 -14.89 -7.15 4.12
N VAL A 6 -14.16 -7.80 5.03
CA VAL A 6 -14.62 -8.09 6.41
C VAL A 6 -13.88 -7.25 7.45
N GLY A 7 -12.78 -6.57 7.08
CA GLY A 7 -12.03 -5.73 8.00
C GLY A 7 -10.97 -4.85 7.33
N LYS A 8 -10.39 -3.94 8.12
CA LYS A 8 -9.28 -3.06 7.74
C LYS A 8 -8.16 -3.20 8.77
N GLN A 9 -6.91 -3.29 8.31
CA GLN A 9 -5.75 -3.28 9.21
C GLN A 9 -5.49 -1.89 9.79
N HIS A 10 -4.87 -1.86 10.97
CA HIS A 10 -4.45 -0.60 11.58
C HIS A 10 -3.25 0.00 10.84
N ASN A 11 -3.33 1.30 10.57
CA ASN A 11 -2.22 2.06 10.02
C ASN A 11 -1.35 2.64 11.16
N SER A 12 -0.06 2.77 10.90
CA SER A 12 0.87 3.47 11.79
C SER A 12 0.84 4.99 11.54
N LYS A 13 1.39 5.80 12.45
CA LYS A 13 1.43 7.27 12.27
C LYS A 13 2.48 7.70 11.25
N LEU A 14 3.69 7.14 11.31
CA LEU A 14 4.86 7.58 10.54
C LEU A 14 5.48 6.49 9.65
N CYS A 15 4.87 5.30 9.55
CA CYS A 15 5.34 4.25 8.64
C CYS A 15 5.48 4.79 7.21
N PHE A 16 6.51 4.35 6.49
CA PHE A 16 6.71 4.75 5.11
C PHE A 16 5.61 4.19 4.19
N VAL A 17 5.15 2.96 4.40
CA VAL A 17 4.13 2.34 3.54
C VAL A 17 2.72 2.79 3.94
N CYS A 18 2.32 2.53 5.19
CA CYS A 18 0.93 2.71 5.62
C CYS A 18 0.71 4.01 6.44
N GLY A 19 1.74 4.83 6.66
CA GLY A 19 1.72 5.89 7.67
C GLY A 19 0.74 7.03 7.37
N LEU A 20 -0.19 7.32 8.27
CA LEU A 20 -1.22 8.35 8.03
C LEU A 20 -0.71 9.81 8.07
N LYS A 21 0.47 10.05 8.66
CA LYS A 21 1.05 11.39 8.84
C LYS A 21 2.48 11.52 8.31
N ASN A 22 2.98 10.50 7.61
CA ASN A 22 4.28 10.60 6.95
C ASN A 22 4.11 11.30 5.60
N LYS A 23 4.62 12.53 5.46
CA LYS A 23 4.52 13.30 4.20
C LYS A 23 5.20 12.65 3.00
N PHE A 24 6.13 11.73 3.26
CA PHE A 24 6.85 10.98 2.24
C PHE A 24 6.32 9.54 2.12
N GLY A 25 5.20 9.23 2.79
CA GLY A 25 4.66 7.87 2.82
C GLY A 25 3.85 7.54 1.57
N ILE A 26 3.73 6.24 1.27
CA ILE A 26 2.91 5.74 0.17
C ILE A 26 1.42 5.78 0.52
N HIS A 27 1.09 5.81 1.81
CA HIS A 27 -0.27 5.86 2.34
C HIS A 27 -1.14 4.67 1.91
N ALA A 28 -0.56 3.47 1.85
CA ALA A 28 -1.29 2.25 1.53
C ALA A 28 -2.38 1.93 2.57
N HIS A 29 -3.48 1.36 2.09
CA HIS A 29 -4.58 0.85 2.90
C HIS A 29 -4.72 -0.65 2.72
N PHE A 30 -4.80 -1.38 3.84
CA PHE A 30 -4.87 -2.83 3.83
C PHE A 30 -6.23 -3.31 4.35
N TYR A 31 -6.85 -4.19 3.58
CA TYR A 31 -8.19 -4.72 3.83
C TYR A 31 -8.15 -6.24 3.87
N ILE A 32 -8.95 -6.82 4.76
CA ILE A 32 -9.07 -8.27 4.92
C ILE A 32 -10.32 -8.72 4.17
N THR A 33 -10.19 -9.72 3.31
CA THR A 33 -11.32 -10.32 2.58
C THR A 33 -11.96 -11.46 3.38
N GLU A 34 -13.19 -11.84 3.05
CA GLU A 34 -13.85 -13.02 3.64
C GLU A 34 -13.05 -14.32 3.44
N ASN A 35 -12.26 -14.39 2.37
CA ASN A 35 -11.38 -15.51 2.03
C ASN A 35 -10.05 -15.49 2.78
N LYS A 36 -9.89 -14.60 3.77
CA LYS A 36 -8.66 -14.41 4.56
C LYS A 36 -7.45 -13.95 3.74
N GLU A 37 -7.70 -13.20 2.67
CA GLU A 37 -6.64 -12.54 1.92
C GLU A 37 -6.43 -11.12 2.46
N LEU A 38 -5.22 -10.59 2.25
CA LEU A 38 -4.91 -9.19 2.49
C LEU A 38 -4.80 -8.45 1.16
N VAL A 39 -5.59 -7.40 1.00
CA VAL A 39 -5.60 -6.55 -0.20
C VAL A 39 -5.03 -5.19 0.15
N ALA A 40 -3.91 -4.84 -0.47
CA ALA A 40 -3.32 -3.51 -0.40
C ALA A 40 -3.88 -2.62 -1.52
N LEU A 41 -4.40 -1.45 -1.15
CA LEU A 41 -4.79 -0.39 -2.08
C LEU A 41 -3.86 0.80 -1.90
N PHE A 42 -3.20 1.21 -2.97
CA PHE A 42 -2.33 2.37 -3.00
C PHE A 42 -2.25 2.94 -4.41
N THR A 43 -1.92 4.23 -4.51
CA THR A 43 -1.70 4.92 -5.78
C THR A 43 -0.28 5.46 -5.78
N PRO A 44 0.62 4.99 -6.65
CA PRO A 44 1.95 5.57 -6.79
C PRO A 44 1.89 7.03 -7.25
N SER A 45 2.87 7.84 -6.81
CA SER A 45 3.13 9.16 -7.37
C SER A 45 4.27 9.10 -8.40
N GLU A 46 4.52 10.21 -9.10
CA GLU A 46 5.61 10.31 -10.08
C GLU A 46 6.99 10.11 -9.43
N GLU A 47 7.16 10.52 -8.17
CA GLU A 47 8.39 10.36 -7.41
C GLU A 47 8.70 8.90 -7.06
N HIS A 48 7.73 7.98 -7.19
CA HIS A 48 7.92 6.55 -6.97
C HIS A 48 8.41 5.80 -8.22
N GLN A 49 8.74 6.51 -9.29
CA GLN A 49 9.13 5.93 -10.56
C GLN A 49 10.52 5.27 -10.53
N SER A 50 10.68 4.17 -11.28
CA SER A 50 11.99 3.69 -11.74
C SER A 50 12.23 4.18 -13.17
N TYR A 51 12.14 3.32 -14.18
CA TYR A 51 12.13 3.74 -15.58
C TYR A 51 10.87 4.55 -15.92
N PRO A 52 10.89 5.40 -16.96
CA PRO A 52 9.73 6.19 -17.39
C PRO A 52 8.44 5.38 -17.44
N GLY A 53 7.43 5.81 -16.67
CA GLY A 53 6.11 5.16 -16.59
C GLY A 53 6.07 3.81 -15.85
N ARG A 54 7.08 3.48 -15.05
CA ARG A 54 7.15 2.22 -14.27
C ARG A 54 7.33 2.51 -12.78
N LEU A 55 6.58 1.81 -11.93
CA LEU A 55 6.78 1.82 -10.48
C LEU A 55 8.16 1.24 -10.12
N HIS A 56 8.86 1.87 -9.17
CA HIS A 56 10.14 1.36 -8.71
C HIS A 56 10.00 0.01 -7.99
N GLY A 57 10.86 -0.94 -8.35
CA GLY A 57 10.81 -2.30 -7.79
C GLY A 57 10.90 -2.33 -6.26
N GLY A 58 11.79 -1.51 -5.67
CA GLY A 58 11.88 -1.37 -4.21
C GLY A 58 10.62 -0.83 -3.54
N ILE A 59 9.83 0.01 -4.23
CA ILE A 59 8.54 0.49 -3.70
C ILE A 59 7.50 -0.63 -3.75
N ALA A 60 7.44 -1.36 -4.88
CA ALA A 60 6.58 -2.54 -4.98
C ALA A 60 6.93 -3.60 -3.92
N SER A 61 8.22 -3.83 -3.67
CA SER A 61 8.70 -4.71 -2.61
C SER A 61 8.30 -4.21 -1.23
N ALA A 62 8.39 -2.90 -0.95
CA ALA A 62 7.94 -2.34 0.32
C ALA A 62 6.44 -2.53 0.57
N ILE A 63 5.59 -2.45 -0.47
CA ILE A 63 4.16 -2.76 -0.36
C ILE A 63 3.93 -4.24 -0.03
N LEU A 64 4.76 -5.15 -0.55
CA LEU A 64 4.64 -6.59 -0.28
C LEU A 64 5.20 -7.00 1.09
N ASP A 65 6.18 -6.25 1.60
CA ASP A 65 6.79 -6.45 2.91
C ASP A 65 5.84 -6.03 4.06
N GLU A 66 5.09 -4.94 3.86
CA GLU A 66 4.12 -4.42 4.83
C GLU A 66 2.79 -5.21 4.82
#